data_AF-A0A967VPN1-F1
#
_entry.id   AF-A0A967VPN1-F1
#
_cell.length_a   1.000
_cell.length_b   1.000
_cell.length_c   1.000
_cell.angle_alpha   90.00
_cell.angle_beta   90.00
_cell.angle_gamma   90.00
#
_symmetry.space_group_name_H-M   'P 1'
#
loop_
_entity.id
_entity.type
_entity.pdbx_description
1 polymer ?
#
loop_
_entity_poly.entity_id
_entity_poly.type
_entity_poly.pdbx_seq_one_letter_code
_entity_poly.pdbx_strand_id
1 'polypeptide(L)' 'TAAEMYSHIAFLASDELRGRDTPSPGLETAARWVADELASSGLQPAGEEGWFQRYPYPAMGLDAGETRLNVVAGATHT' A
#
# COMPACT_ATOMS: atom_id res chain seq x y z
N THR A 1 -8.57 22.77 4.79
CA THR A 1 -7.61 23.87 4.58
C THR A 1 -6.33 23.32 3.95
N ALA A 2 -5.44 24.17 3.43
CA ALA A 2 -4.16 23.71 2.88
C ALA A 2 -3.30 22.98 3.93
N ALA A 3 -3.35 23.42 5.19
CA ALA A 3 -2.64 22.79 6.30
C ALA A 3 -3.18 21.38 6.60
N GLU A 4 -4.49 21.20 6.63
CA GLU A 4 -5.13 19.88 6.83
C GLU A 4 -4.76 18.90 5.70
N MET A 5 -4.83 19.35 4.43
CA MET A 5 -4.38 18.54 3.30
C MET A 5 -2.91 18.12 3.44
N TYR A 6 -2.05 19.04 3.86
CA TYR A 6 -0.63 18.72 4.08
C TYR A 6 -0.46 17.67 5.18
N SER A 7 -1.19 17.78 6.30
CA SER A 7 -1.17 16.79 7.38
C SER A 7 -1.61 15.40 6.91
N HIS A 8 -2.67 15.31 6.11
CA HIS A 8 -3.14 14.04 5.54
C HIS A 8 -2.08 13.41 4.63
N ILE A 9 -1.48 14.21 3.75
CA ILE A 9 -0.40 13.75 2.85
C ILE A 9 0.82 13.30 3.66
N ALA A 10 1.22 14.08 4.67
CA ALA A 10 2.37 13.79 5.51
C ALA A 10 2.21 12.45 6.25
N PHE A 11 1.02 12.17 6.79
CA PHE A 11 0.75 10.88 7.43
C PHE A 11 0.77 9.72 6.43
N LEU A 12 0.07 9.84 5.29
CA LEU A 12 0.01 8.78 4.28
C LEU A 12 1.35 8.48 3.59
N ALA A 13 2.29 9.42 3.64
CA ALA A 13 3.65 9.30 3.14
C ALA A 13 4.69 9.02 4.23
N SER A 14 4.27 8.87 5.49
CA SER A 14 5.18 8.67 6.61
C SER A 14 5.83 7.29 6.64
N ASP A 15 7.02 7.23 7.23
CA ASP A 15 7.76 5.97 7.44
C ASP A 15 7.02 4.98 8.35
N GLU A 16 6.09 5.46 9.19
CA GLU A 16 5.25 4.62 10.07
C GLU A 16 4.46 3.58 9.28
N LEU A 17 4.04 3.92 8.06
CA LEU A 17 3.31 2.99 7.19
C LEU A 17 4.25 1.96 6.56
N ARG A 18 5.57 2.22 6.48
CA ARG A 18 6.58 1.30 5.89
C ARG A 18 6.25 0.87 4.45
N GLY A 19 5.58 1.75 3.69
CA GLY A 19 5.02 1.45 2.37
C GLY A 19 3.58 0.95 2.42
N ARG A 20 2.91 0.87 1.27
CA ARG A 20 1.49 0.49 1.17
C ARG A 20 1.22 -0.46 0.00
N ASP A 21 2.15 -1.37 -0.26
CA ASP A 21 2.00 -2.36 -1.32
C ASP A 21 0.81 -3.30 -1.00
N THR A 22 0.26 -3.96 -2.02
CA THR A 22 -0.88 -4.86 -1.85
C THR A 22 -0.43 -6.32 -1.93
N PRO A 23 -0.63 -7.15 -0.89
CA PRO A 23 -1.06 -6.82 0.47
C PRO A 23 0.12 -6.40 1.37
N SER A 24 -0.09 -5.44 2.29
CA SER A 24 0.91 -5.09 3.30
C SER A 24 0.29 -4.54 4.60
N PRO A 25 0.99 -4.63 5.75
CA PRO A 25 0.52 -4.05 7.01
C PRO A 25 0.33 -2.52 6.96
N GLY A 26 1.15 -1.83 6.17
CA GLY A 26 1.04 -0.39 5.95
C GLY A 26 -0.21 -0.01 5.18
N LEU A 27 -0.60 -0.82 4.18
CA LEU A 27 -1.86 -0.65 3.47
C LEU A 27 -3.07 -0.78 4.41
N GLU A 28 -3.09 -1.79 5.28
CA GLU A 28 -4.17 -1.97 6.26
C GLU A 28 -4.27 -0.81 7.27
N THR A 29 -3.13 -0.24 7.65
CA THR A 29 -3.10 0.93 8.55
C THR A 29 -3.60 2.19 7.85
N ALA A 30 -3.17 2.43 6.61
CA ALA A 30 -3.67 3.53 5.80
C ALA A 30 -5.18 3.42 5.56
N ALA A 31 -5.68 2.21 5.26
CA ALA A 31 -7.10 1.98 5.02
C ALA A 31 -7.95 2.30 6.25
N ARG A 32 -7.51 1.90 7.44
CA ARG A 32 -8.19 2.25 8.71
C ARG A 32 -8.18 3.75 8.96
N TRP A 33 -7.04 4.41 8.77
CA TRP A 33 -6.96 5.87 8.92
C TRP A 33 -7.93 6.59 7.98
N VAL A 34 -8.03 6.17 6.70
CA VAL A 34 -9.02 6.74 5.77
C VAL A 34 -10.46 6.51 6.25
N ALA A 35 -10.78 5.31 6.76
CA ALA A 35 -12.11 5.03 7.31
C ALA A 35 -12.43 5.94 8.51
N ASP A 36 -11.46 6.18 9.39
CA ASP A 36 -11.62 7.07 10.55
C ASP A 36 -11.83 8.54 10.11
N GLU A 37 -11.09 9.03 9.11
CA GLU A 37 -11.28 10.37 8.54
C GLU A 37 -12.64 10.54 7.85
N LEU A 38 -13.13 9.51 7.15
CA LEU A 38 -14.46 9.53 6.55
C LEU A 38 -15.56 9.53 7.63
N ALA A 39 -15.39 8.72 8.67
CA ALA A 39 -16.31 8.67 9.80
C ALA A 39 -16.34 9.99 10.58
N SER A 40 -15.18 10.60 10.82
CA SER A 40 -15.07 11.90 11.51
C SER A 40 -15.70 13.03 10.70
N SER A 41 -15.70 12.91 9.37
CA SER A 41 -16.37 13.80 8.43
C SER A 41 -17.89 13.56 8.32
N GLY A 42 -18.44 12.58 9.06
CA GLY A 42 -19.87 12.28 9.12
C GLY A 42 -20.40 11.41 7.98
N LEU A 43 -19.52 10.80 7.19
CA LEU A 43 -19.95 9.85 6.17
C LEU A 43 -20.39 8.53 6.80
N GLN A 44 -21.20 7.78 6.05
CA GLN A 44 -21.58 6.41 6.38
C GLN A 44 -20.80 5.42 5.51
N PRO A 45 -20.50 4.21 6.02
CA PRO A 45 -19.87 3.17 5.22
C PRO A 45 -20.78 2.74 4.06
N ALA A 46 -20.16 2.39 2.93
CA ALA A 46 -20.86 1.96 1.71
C ALA A 46 -20.41 0.59 1.18
N GLY A 47 -19.54 -0.13 1.92
CA GLY A 47 -19.15 -1.49 1.60
C GLY A 47 -20.13 -2.53 2.16
N GLU A 48 -20.07 -3.75 1.62
CA GLU A 48 -20.95 -4.87 2.00
C GLU A 48 -20.87 -5.19 3.51
N GLU A 49 -19.67 -5.08 4.10
CA GLU A 49 -19.40 -5.33 5.52
C GLU A 49 -18.82 -4.09 6.23
N GLY A 50 -19.27 -2.89 5.83
CA GLY A 50 -18.84 -1.64 6.45
C GLY A 50 -17.86 -0.85 5.57
N TRP A 51 -16.75 -0.37 6.13
CA TRP A 51 -15.83 0.55 5.44
C TRP A 51 -14.93 -0.10 4.40
N PHE A 52 -14.72 -1.42 4.49
CA PHE A 52 -13.72 -2.13 3.69
C PHE A 52 -14.37 -3.04 2.65
N GLN A 53 -13.79 -3.05 1.45
CA GLN A 53 -14.12 -4.01 0.41
C GLN A 53 -12.95 -4.98 0.24
N ARG A 54 -13.18 -6.25 0.55
CA ARG A 54 -12.20 -7.33 0.32
C ARG A 54 -12.39 -7.90 -1.07
N TYR A 55 -11.29 -8.18 -1.77
CA TYR A 55 -11.33 -8.74 -3.13
C TYR A 55 -10.18 -9.75 -3.32
N PRO A 56 -10.32 -10.72 -4.25
CA PRO A 56 -9.24 -11.66 -4.56
C PRO A 56 -8.06 -10.92 -5.21
N TYR A 57 -6.87 -11.07 -4.63
CA TYR A 57 -5.63 -10.51 -5.19
C TYR A 57 -4.73 -11.64 -5.74
N PRO A 58 -4.59 -11.77 -7.06
CA PRO A 58 -3.67 -12.73 -7.64
C PRO A 58 -2.24 -12.19 -7.50
N ALA A 59 -1.50 -12.69 -6.51
CA ALA A 59 -0.11 -12.34 -6.34
C ALA A 59 0.71 -12.85 -7.53
N MET A 60 1.44 -11.95 -8.19
CA MET A 60 2.45 -12.35 -9.17
C MET A 60 3.70 -12.82 -8.40
N GLY A 61 3.97 -14.11 -8.45
CA GLY A 61 5.18 -14.72 -7.92
C GLY A 61 6.13 -15.13 -9.04
N LEU A 62 7.42 -15.17 -8.75
CA LEU A 62 8.39 -15.85 -9.62
C LEU A 62 8.19 -17.36 -9.49
N ASP A 63 8.14 -18.05 -10.63
CA ASP A 63 8.23 -19.51 -10.65
C ASP A 63 9.69 -19.90 -10.40
N ALA A 64 9.97 -20.49 -9.23
CA ALA A 64 11.33 -20.89 -8.88
C ALA A 64 11.91 -21.99 -9.78
N GLY A 65 11.09 -22.76 -10.49
CA GLY A 65 11.52 -23.79 -11.44
C GLY A 65 11.90 -23.23 -12.82
N GLU A 66 11.18 -22.19 -13.25
CA GLU A 66 11.36 -21.59 -14.59
C GLU A 66 12.19 -20.29 -14.57
N THR A 67 12.36 -19.66 -13.41
CA THR A 67 13.13 -18.42 -13.27
C THR A 67 14.62 -18.72 -13.11
N ARG A 68 15.47 -18.12 -13.96
CA ARG A 68 16.93 -18.23 -13.87
C ARG A 68 17.60 -16.86 -13.90
N LEU A 69 18.59 -16.66 -13.03
CA LEU A 69 19.50 -15.51 -13.05
C LEU A 69 20.80 -15.93 -13.73
N ASN A 70 21.13 -15.31 -14.85
CA ASN A 70 22.43 -15.47 -15.50
C ASN A 70 23.34 -14.31 -15.13
N VAL A 71 24.38 -14.59 -14.33
CA VAL A 71 25.42 -13.61 -14.02
C VAL A 71 26.57 -13.80 -15.02
N VAL A 72 26.85 -12.78 -15.81
CA VAL A 72 27.99 -12.77 -16.75
C VAL A 72 28.98 -11.73 -16.25
N ALA A 73 30.24 -12.12 -16.05
CA ALA A 73 31.29 -11.18 -15.71
C ALA A 73 31.51 -10.25 -16.91
N GLY A 74 31.10 -8.99 -16.79
CA GLY A 74 31.49 -7.95 -17.74
C GLY A 74 32.97 -7.63 -17.58
N ALA A 75 33.68 -7.44 -18.69
CA ALA A 75 35.05 -6.96 -18.67
C ALA A 75 35.13 -5.64 -17.88
N THR A 76 36.11 -5.55 -16.98
CA THR A 76 36.42 -4.36 -16.18
C THR A 76 36.55 -3.14 -17.09
N HIS A 77 35.59 -2.22 -17.04
CA HIS A 77 35.83 -0.88 -17.54
C HIS A 77 36.75 -0.20 -16.53
N THR A 78 37.99 0.05 -16.98
CA THR A 78 39.01 0.78 -16.23
C THR A 78 38.79 2.27 -16.40
#